data_AF-A0A2P2E8I1-F1
#
_entry.id   AF-A0A2P2E8I1-F1
#
_cell.length_a   1.000
_cell.length_b   1.000
_cell.length_c   1.000
_cell.angle_alpha   90.00
_cell.angle_beta   90.00
_cell.angle_gamma   90.00
#
_symmetry.space_group_name_H-M   'P 1'
#
loop_
_entity.id
_entity.type
_entity.pdbx_description
1 polymer ?
#
loop_
_entity_poly.entity_id
_entity_poly.type
_entity_poly.pdbx_seq_one_letter_code
_entity_poly.pdbx_strand_id
1 'polypeptide(L)'
;MGYNCGSAKMVCFASSVECNMRTQAIALVITSSLVLAACSSLPFGGNRDGRGKAPPPVSEADAPAAEAPKPTVEATPGDAEKLETPAGPPRKRGFFTGLAKALGSDSGAANVGPCPAVRVLYDAQRFVELNGPERFENVGYTGEILNVNSDCRYVGEDPITINMQLDMAFGKGPKAAPGAKSVNYWVTVTRKDIAVISRQTYSQAVEIPAGSDRVAVKSLPIFIEIPRANKDIAGANFEVLVGFELTPDQLEFNRNGKRFRVDAGVPR
;
A
#
# COMPACT_ATOMS: atom_id res chain seq x y z
N MET A 1 44.57 2.27 57.32
CA MET A 1 43.14 1.90 57.24
C MET A 1 43.01 0.67 56.36
N GLY A 2 42.66 -0.47 56.95
CA GLY A 2 42.34 -1.68 56.18
C GLY A 2 40.88 -1.71 55.79
N TYR A 3 40.58 -2.29 54.64
CA TYR A 3 39.37 -3.06 54.40
C TYR A 3 39.72 -4.23 53.49
N ASN A 4 39.34 -5.43 53.94
CA ASN A 4 39.51 -6.70 53.29
C ASN A 4 38.09 -7.24 53.03
N CYS A 5 37.81 -7.67 51.80
CA CYS A 5 36.67 -8.50 51.39
C CYS A 5 36.88 -8.78 49.89
N GLY A 6 36.83 -10.00 49.36
CA GLY A 6 36.54 -11.32 49.88
C GLY A 6 36.53 -12.24 48.66
N SER A 7 37.21 -13.37 48.74
CA SER A 7 37.28 -14.38 47.70
C SER A 7 35.93 -15.07 47.47
N ALA A 8 35.58 -15.31 46.21
CA ALA A 8 34.67 -16.38 45.82
C ALA A 8 35.29 -17.19 44.67
N LYS A 9 35.66 -18.44 44.96
CA LYS A 9 35.90 -19.49 43.96
C LYS A 9 34.60 -20.30 43.84
N MET A 10 34.15 -20.56 42.62
CA MET A 10 33.28 -21.70 42.31
C MET A 10 33.84 -22.41 41.08
N VAL A 11 33.83 -23.74 41.16
CA VAL A 11 34.54 -24.74 40.38
C VAL A 11 33.65 -25.31 39.28
N CYS A 12 34.24 -25.57 38.10
CA CYS A 12 33.99 -26.54 37.01
C CYS A 12 32.52 -27.02 36.71
N PHE A 13 32.09 -27.34 35.49
CA PHE A 13 32.62 -28.36 34.56
C PHE A 13 31.88 -28.32 33.20
N ALA A 14 32.66 -28.48 32.11
CA ALA A 14 32.43 -29.23 30.86
C ALA A 14 31.22 -29.07 29.91
N SER A 15 31.61 -29.18 28.63
CA SER A 15 30.92 -29.63 27.40
C SER A 15 30.09 -28.58 26.64
N SER A 16 30.66 -28.02 25.55
CA SER A 16 30.63 -28.50 24.15
C SER A 16 29.30 -28.05 23.47
N VAL A 17 29.22 -27.37 22.33
CA VAL A 17 29.89 -27.53 21.02
C VAL A 17 29.85 -26.18 20.25
N GLU A 18 30.91 -25.99 19.47
CA GLU A 18 31.24 -25.06 18.38
C GLU A 18 30.17 -24.11 17.80
N CYS A 19 30.48 -22.80 17.81
CA CYS A 19 30.00 -21.83 16.82
C CYS A 19 31.20 -21.35 16.01
N ASN A 20 31.29 -21.82 14.77
CA ASN A 20 32.30 -21.45 13.79
C ASN A 20 31.87 -20.14 13.11
N MET A 21 32.52 -19.02 13.40
CA MET A 21 32.47 -17.89 12.47
C MET A 21 33.76 -17.07 12.44
N ARG A 22 34.28 -17.01 11.20
CA ARG A 22 35.47 -16.34 10.71
C ARG A 22 35.71 -14.93 11.27
N THR A 23 36.94 -14.77 11.75
CA THR A 23 37.90 -13.68 11.50
C THR A 23 37.47 -12.67 10.43
N GLN A 24 37.42 -11.37 10.77
CA GLN A 24 38.34 -10.34 10.25
C GLN A 24 38.34 -9.10 11.15
N ALA A 25 39.54 -8.58 11.38
CA ALA A 25 39.90 -7.53 12.30
C ALA A 25 39.67 -6.13 11.72
N ILE A 26 39.24 -5.18 12.56
CA ILE A 26 39.42 -3.74 12.32
C ILE A 26 39.94 -3.13 13.63
N ALA A 27 41.21 -2.75 13.63
CA ALA A 27 41.84 -1.99 14.70
C ALA A 27 41.50 -0.50 14.52
N LEU A 28 40.95 0.12 15.57
CA LEU A 28 40.69 1.55 15.66
C LEU A 28 41.91 2.21 16.33
N VAL A 29 42.63 3.08 15.63
CA VAL A 29 43.68 3.92 16.21
C VAL A 29 43.16 5.35 16.31
N ILE A 30 43.13 5.86 17.54
CA ILE A 30 42.76 7.22 17.93
C ILE A 30 44.05 8.01 18.20
N THR A 31 44.23 9.15 17.54
CA THR A 31 45.15 10.24 17.94
C THR A 31 44.52 11.56 17.46
N SER A 32 43.92 12.38 18.34
CA SER A 32 44.49 13.40 19.24
C SER A 32 45.15 14.61 18.56
N SER A 33 44.38 15.71 18.56
CA SER A 33 44.73 17.09 18.98
C SER A 33 45.61 18.05 18.14
N LEU A 34 45.15 19.31 18.18
CA LEU A 34 45.85 20.61 18.18
C LEU A 34 46.00 21.44 16.88
N VAL A 35 45.12 22.46 16.79
CA VAL A 35 45.34 23.93 16.65
C VAL A 35 46.60 24.41 15.88
N LEU A 36 46.41 25.20 14.81
CA LEU A 36 46.83 26.64 14.71
C LEU A 36 46.57 27.25 13.30
N ALA A 37 45.97 28.45 13.33
CA ALA A 37 46.31 29.67 12.58
C ALA A 37 46.42 29.73 11.03
N ALA A 38 45.51 30.57 10.48
CA ALA A 38 45.79 31.81 9.76
C ALA A 38 46.16 31.84 8.25
N CYS A 39 45.38 32.69 7.56
CA CYS A 39 45.77 33.72 6.59
C CYS A 39 45.81 33.45 5.06
N SER A 40 45.17 34.42 4.39
CA SER A 40 45.48 35.04 3.08
C SER A 40 45.11 34.35 1.76
N SER A 41 44.01 34.85 1.18
CA SER A 41 43.91 35.47 -0.16
C SER A 41 45.00 35.20 -1.20
N LEU A 42 44.60 34.84 -2.44
CA LEU A 42 44.80 35.65 -3.65
C LEU A 42 43.87 35.20 -4.81
N PRO A 43 43.50 36.11 -5.72
CA PRO A 43 42.65 35.89 -6.91
C PRO A 43 43.50 35.72 -8.18
N PHE A 44 42.97 35.10 -9.24
CA PHE A 44 43.41 35.21 -10.66
C PHE A 44 42.60 34.14 -11.43
N GLY A 45 42.04 34.34 -12.62
CA GLY A 45 41.91 35.46 -13.53
C GLY A 45 40.82 35.07 -14.55
N GLY A 46 40.28 36.07 -15.25
CA GLY A 46 39.20 35.85 -16.20
C GLY A 46 39.63 35.08 -17.45
N ASN A 47 38.67 34.49 -18.14
CA ASN A 47 38.65 34.56 -19.60
C ASN A 47 37.22 34.58 -20.14
N ARG A 48 36.98 35.52 -21.04
CA ARG A 48 35.84 35.53 -21.96
C ARG A 48 36.05 34.37 -22.93
N ASP A 49 34.95 33.75 -23.37
CA ASP A 49 34.65 33.56 -24.80
C ASP A 49 33.33 32.80 -24.96
N GLY A 50 32.35 33.49 -25.52
CA GLY A 50 31.15 32.89 -26.08
C GLY A 50 31.43 32.44 -27.52
N ARG A 51 31.36 31.12 -27.75
CA ARG A 51 30.88 30.51 -29.00
C ARG A 51 30.89 28.99 -28.89
N GLY A 52 29.74 28.38 -29.22
CA GLY A 52 29.66 27.00 -29.71
C GLY A 52 29.77 25.89 -28.66
N LYS A 53 28.69 25.61 -27.93
CA LYS A 53 28.45 24.26 -27.39
C LYS A 53 27.24 23.67 -28.09
N ALA A 54 27.48 22.65 -28.90
CA ALA A 54 26.43 21.75 -29.36
C ALA A 54 25.74 21.12 -28.14
N PRO A 55 24.42 20.91 -28.16
CA PRO A 55 23.74 20.20 -27.08
C PRO A 55 24.30 18.77 -26.98
N PRO A 56 24.43 18.22 -25.76
CA PRO A 56 24.91 16.85 -25.57
C PRO A 56 23.95 15.85 -26.24
N PRO A 57 24.45 14.68 -26.69
CA PRO A 57 23.61 13.66 -27.29
C PRO A 57 22.57 13.18 -26.27
N VAL A 58 21.31 13.11 -26.71
CA VAL A 58 20.23 12.44 -25.99
C VAL A 58 20.65 11.00 -25.72
N SER A 59 20.72 10.64 -24.44
CA SER A 59 20.96 9.27 -23.98
C SER A 59 19.78 8.38 -24.40
N GLU A 60 20.08 7.18 -24.88
CA GLU A 60 19.13 6.07 -25.04
C GLU A 60 18.39 5.77 -23.74
N ALA A 61 17.25 6.41 -23.55
CA ALA A 61 16.30 6.14 -22.48
C ALA A 61 14.86 6.41 -22.95
N ASP A 62 14.54 5.98 -24.17
CA ASP A 62 13.17 5.92 -24.70
C ASP A 62 12.92 4.55 -25.36
N ALA A 63 13.13 3.48 -24.59
CA ALA A 63 12.59 2.17 -24.92
C ALA A 63 11.28 1.99 -24.12
N PRO A 64 10.16 1.59 -24.74
CA PRO A 64 8.97 1.22 -23.99
C PRO A 64 9.30 0.04 -23.08
N ALA A 65 8.97 0.18 -21.79
CA ALA A 65 9.15 -0.87 -20.80
C ALA A 65 8.48 -2.16 -21.29
N ALA A 66 9.25 -3.24 -21.37
CA ALA A 66 8.77 -4.56 -21.69
C ALA A 66 7.73 -5.00 -20.64
N GLU A 67 6.62 -5.57 -21.12
CA GLU A 67 5.60 -6.27 -20.35
C GLU A 67 6.26 -7.31 -19.42
N ALA A 68 6.09 -7.16 -18.10
CA ALA A 68 6.63 -8.12 -17.14
C ALA A 68 5.87 -9.46 -17.23
N PRO A 69 6.57 -10.61 -17.12
CA PRO A 69 5.93 -11.92 -17.20
C PRO A 69 5.06 -12.20 -15.96
N LYS A 70 3.85 -12.74 -16.19
CA LYS A 70 2.94 -13.21 -15.13
C LYS A 70 3.63 -14.33 -14.32
N PRO A 71 3.69 -14.25 -12.99
CA PRO A 71 4.28 -15.32 -12.19
C PRO A 71 3.29 -16.47 -12.01
N THR A 72 3.64 -17.63 -12.55
CA THR A 72 3.01 -18.91 -12.19
C THR A 72 3.68 -19.41 -10.91
N VAL A 73 2.92 -19.53 -9.83
CA VAL A 73 3.42 -20.13 -8.57
C VAL A 73 2.65 -21.41 -8.31
N GLU A 74 3.34 -22.53 -8.46
CA GLU A 74 2.87 -23.84 -8.07
C GLU A 74 2.95 -23.99 -6.55
N ALA A 75 1.85 -24.40 -5.92
CA ALA A 75 1.81 -24.73 -4.49
C ALA A 75 1.63 -26.25 -4.34
N THR A 76 2.58 -26.90 -3.66
CA THR A 76 2.56 -28.34 -3.38
C THR A 76 1.53 -28.67 -2.28
N PRO A 77 0.73 -29.74 -2.43
CA PRO A 77 -0.37 -30.04 -1.52
C PRO A 77 0.07 -30.87 -0.31
N GLY A 78 -0.26 -30.39 0.88
CA GLY A 78 -0.16 -31.12 2.14
C GLY A 78 -0.88 -30.31 3.22
N ASP A 79 -1.67 -30.99 4.05
CA ASP A 79 -2.37 -30.48 5.24
C ASP A 79 -3.77 -29.89 4.97
N ALA A 80 -4.66 -30.76 4.46
CA ALA A 80 -6.11 -30.55 4.49
C ALA A 80 -6.73 -31.39 5.63
N GLU A 81 -6.96 -30.77 6.79
CA GLU A 81 -7.82 -31.36 7.84
C GLU A 81 -9.27 -30.92 7.58
N LYS A 82 -10.15 -31.93 7.56
CA LYS A 82 -11.53 -31.96 7.07
C LYS A 82 -12.52 -31.27 8.03
N LEU A 83 -13.33 -30.34 7.52
CA LEU A 83 -14.54 -29.84 8.20
C LEU A 83 -15.71 -29.69 7.20
N GLU A 84 -16.83 -30.30 7.56
CA GLU A 84 -18.02 -30.54 6.73
C GLU A 84 -18.87 -29.27 6.53
N THR A 85 -19.43 -29.11 5.33
CA THR A 85 -20.28 -27.98 4.93
C THR A 85 -21.77 -28.26 5.18
N PRO A 86 -22.57 -27.34 5.76
CA PRO A 86 -24.02 -27.52 5.84
C PRO A 86 -24.73 -27.09 4.53
N ALA A 87 -25.70 -27.89 4.11
CA ALA A 87 -26.49 -27.70 2.89
C ALA A 87 -27.57 -26.61 3.05
N GLY A 88 -27.64 -25.68 2.09
CA GLY A 88 -28.73 -24.70 1.98
C GLY A 88 -30.01 -25.29 1.34
N PRO A 89 -31.19 -24.66 1.55
CA PRO A 89 -32.48 -25.23 1.14
C PRO A 89 -32.76 -25.10 -0.38
N PRO A 90 -33.57 -26.00 -0.96
CA PRO A 90 -33.79 -26.07 -2.41
C PRO A 90 -34.72 -24.95 -2.92
N ARG A 91 -34.31 -24.27 -4.00
CA ARG A 91 -35.12 -23.26 -4.69
C ARG A 91 -36.18 -23.93 -5.60
N LYS A 92 -37.46 -23.57 -5.41
CA LYS A 92 -38.60 -24.07 -6.21
C LYS A 92 -38.52 -23.59 -7.67
N ARG A 93 -38.76 -24.50 -8.62
CA ARG A 93 -38.78 -24.23 -10.07
C ARG A 93 -40.12 -23.61 -10.50
N GLY A 94 -40.07 -22.38 -11.00
CA GLY A 94 -41.20 -21.71 -11.68
C GLY A 94 -41.11 -21.83 -13.20
N PHE A 95 -42.27 -21.84 -13.87
CA PHE A 95 -42.53 -22.20 -15.27
C PHE A 95 -42.02 -21.20 -16.35
N PHE A 96 -41.15 -20.24 -16.01
CA PHE A 96 -40.69 -19.18 -16.95
C PHE A 96 -39.21 -19.29 -17.36
N THR A 97 -38.58 -20.46 -17.26
CA THR A 97 -37.13 -20.67 -17.47
C THR A 97 -36.67 -20.71 -18.94
N GLY A 98 -37.53 -20.46 -19.92
CA GLY A 98 -37.20 -20.63 -21.35
C GLY A 98 -36.52 -19.43 -22.02
N LEU A 99 -36.87 -18.20 -21.63
CA LEU A 99 -36.46 -17.01 -22.40
C LEU A 99 -35.14 -16.38 -21.93
N ALA A 100 -34.70 -16.66 -20.69
CA ALA A 100 -33.48 -16.10 -20.12
C ALA A 100 -32.18 -16.73 -20.68
N LYS A 101 -32.27 -17.81 -21.48
CA LYS A 101 -31.11 -18.55 -21.99
C LYS A 101 -30.58 -18.05 -23.34
N ALA A 102 -31.33 -17.21 -24.05
CA ALA A 102 -31.03 -16.82 -25.43
C ALA A 102 -30.43 -15.41 -25.59
N LEU A 103 -30.36 -14.63 -24.51
CA LEU A 103 -29.77 -13.28 -24.51
C LEU A 103 -28.56 -13.32 -23.59
N GLY A 104 -27.38 -13.45 -24.19
CA GLY A 104 -26.10 -13.70 -23.52
C GLY A 104 -25.73 -12.66 -22.45
N SER A 105 -26.16 -12.92 -21.22
CA SER A 105 -25.60 -12.37 -19.99
C SER A 105 -25.44 -13.54 -19.04
N ASP A 106 -24.21 -13.81 -18.64
CA ASP A 106 -23.86 -14.78 -17.61
C ASP A 106 -24.21 -16.25 -17.93
N SER A 107 -23.27 -17.16 -17.73
CA SER A 107 -23.48 -18.60 -17.87
C SER A 107 -24.55 -19.19 -16.91
N GLY A 108 -25.31 -18.36 -16.18
CA GLY A 108 -26.36 -18.75 -15.23
C GLY A 108 -25.86 -19.57 -14.04
N ALA A 109 -24.57 -19.91 -14.03
CA ALA A 109 -23.92 -20.66 -12.98
C ALA A 109 -23.79 -19.78 -11.74
N ALA A 110 -24.35 -20.28 -10.64
CA ALA A 110 -24.15 -19.69 -9.32
C ALA A 110 -22.68 -19.87 -8.90
N ASN A 111 -22.17 -18.90 -8.13
CA ASN A 111 -20.85 -19.06 -7.53
C ASN A 111 -20.85 -20.28 -6.60
N VAL A 112 -19.75 -21.04 -6.60
CA VAL A 112 -19.63 -22.28 -5.80
C VAL A 112 -19.47 -21.99 -4.30
N GLY A 113 -19.27 -20.73 -3.91
CA GLY A 113 -19.22 -20.28 -2.53
C GLY A 113 -19.23 -18.75 -2.40
N PRO A 114 -19.06 -18.22 -1.18
CA PRO A 114 -18.97 -16.79 -0.95
C PRO A 114 -17.74 -16.18 -1.64
N CYS A 115 -17.92 -14.99 -2.20
CA CYS A 115 -16.82 -14.20 -2.76
C CYS A 115 -15.90 -13.65 -1.66
N PRO A 116 -14.63 -13.35 -2.00
CA PRO A 116 -13.73 -12.61 -1.13
C PRO A 116 -14.37 -11.32 -0.60
N ALA A 117 -14.11 -10.98 0.66
CA ALA A 117 -14.55 -9.70 1.20
C ALA A 117 -13.70 -8.58 0.59
N VAL A 118 -14.35 -7.50 0.14
CA VAL A 118 -13.67 -6.30 -0.33
C VAL A 118 -13.93 -5.18 0.67
N ARG A 119 -12.88 -4.61 1.27
CA ARG A 119 -13.00 -3.60 2.33
C ARG A 119 -12.00 -2.48 2.18
N VAL A 120 -12.37 -1.32 2.72
CA VAL A 120 -11.46 -0.19 2.90
C VAL A 120 -10.75 -0.36 4.25
N LEU A 121 -9.43 -0.26 4.28
CA LEU A 121 -8.67 -0.26 5.51
C LEU A 121 -8.89 1.06 6.24
N TYR A 122 -9.46 1.01 7.45
CA TYR A 122 -9.90 2.21 8.19
C TYR A 122 -8.81 3.28 8.34
N ASP A 123 -7.61 2.88 8.77
CA ASP A 123 -6.46 3.78 8.94
C ASP A 123 -6.00 4.44 7.63
N ALA A 124 -6.31 3.83 6.48
CA ALA A 124 -5.96 4.29 5.14
C ALA A 124 -7.17 4.76 4.32
N GLN A 125 -8.36 4.87 4.93
CA GLN A 125 -9.59 5.28 4.24
C GLN A 125 -9.53 6.75 3.80
N ARG A 126 -8.75 7.56 4.50
CA ARG A 126 -8.67 9.01 4.30
C ARG A 126 -7.25 9.51 4.39
N PHE A 127 -6.97 10.66 3.78
CA PHE A 127 -5.74 11.40 4.01
C PHE A 127 -6.04 12.88 4.24
N VAL A 128 -5.13 13.53 4.96
CA VAL A 128 -5.12 14.99 5.12
C VAL A 128 -3.69 15.46 4.89
N GLU A 129 -3.50 16.32 3.91
CA GLU A 129 -2.23 17.00 3.70
C GLU A 129 -2.14 18.21 4.64
N LEU A 130 -1.04 18.31 5.40
CA LEU A 130 -0.80 19.40 6.33
C LEU A 130 0.51 20.11 5.98
N ASN A 131 0.39 21.40 5.67
CA ASN A 131 1.49 22.28 5.32
C ASN A 131 1.81 23.22 6.50
N GLY A 132 2.18 22.62 7.63
CA GLY A 132 2.45 23.32 8.89
C GLY A 132 1.86 22.59 10.11
N PRO A 133 1.74 23.28 11.27
CA PRO A 133 1.09 22.72 12.47
C PRO A 133 -0.31 22.17 12.17
N GLU A 134 -0.78 21.19 12.96
CA GLU A 134 -2.10 20.54 12.81
C GLU A 134 -3.28 21.51 13.06
N ARG A 135 -3.54 22.43 12.13
CA ARG A 135 -4.61 23.44 12.15
C ARG A 135 -5.32 23.44 10.80
N PHE A 136 -6.61 23.79 10.82
CA PHE A 136 -7.42 23.86 9.60
C PHE A 136 -6.81 24.77 8.53
N GLU A 137 -6.25 25.92 8.95
CA GLU A 137 -5.57 26.88 8.07
C GLU A 137 -4.37 26.29 7.33
N ASN A 138 -3.84 25.16 7.78
CA ASN A 138 -2.69 24.48 7.18
C ASN A 138 -3.10 23.28 6.31
N VAL A 139 -4.39 23.02 6.14
CA VAL A 139 -4.88 21.91 5.32
C VAL A 139 -4.64 22.18 3.84
N GLY A 140 -3.94 21.24 3.19
CA GLY A 140 -3.74 21.15 1.75
C GLY A 140 -4.91 20.42 1.08
N TYR A 141 -4.64 19.31 0.41
CA TYR A 141 -5.68 18.42 -0.09
C TYR A 141 -6.15 17.42 0.97
N THR A 142 -7.41 17.04 0.90
CA THR A 142 -7.97 15.91 1.64
C THR A 142 -8.58 14.91 0.67
N GLY A 143 -8.70 13.66 1.11
CA GLY A 143 -9.45 12.65 0.38
C GLY A 143 -9.99 11.57 1.28
N GLU A 144 -11.09 10.95 0.84
CA GLU A 144 -11.80 9.90 1.53
C GLU A 144 -12.34 8.89 0.52
N ILE A 145 -12.10 7.59 0.77
CA ILE A 145 -12.78 6.51 0.07
C ILE A 145 -14.15 6.36 0.73
N LEU A 146 -15.20 6.69 -0.01
CA LEU A 146 -16.58 6.69 0.47
C LEU A 146 -17.19 5.29 0.43
N ASN A 147 -16.94 4.57 -0.66
CA ASN A 147 -17.55 3.27 -0.91
C ASN A 147 -16.70 2.44 -1.88
N VAL A 148 -16.93 1.13 -1.84
CA VAL A 148 -16.37 0.17 -2.78
C VAL A 148 -17.51 -0.59 -3.43
N ASN A 149 -17.63 -0.45 -4.75
CA ASN A 149 -18.55 -1.24 -5.55
C ASN A 149 -17.78 -2.40 -6.15
N SER A 150 -18.19 -3.63 -5.89
CA SER A 150 -17.54 -4.81 -6.47
C SER A 150 -18.53 -5.89 -6.86
N ASP A 151 -18.14 -6.64 -7.89
CA ASP A 151 -18.76 -7.89 -8.30
C ASP A 151 -17.68 -8.97 -8.41
N CYS A 152 -18.10 -10.22 -8.25
CA CYS A 152 -17.18 -11.34 -8.25
C CYS A 152 -17.81 -12.58 -8.89
N ARG A 153 -16.99 -13.30 -9.65
CA ARG A 153 -17.31 -14.61 -10.21
C ARG A 153 -16.33 -15.65 -9.73
N TYR A 154 -16.90 -16.79 -9.34
CA TYR A 154 -16.17 -17.87 -8.73
C TYR A 154 -16.94 -19.18 -8.97
N VAL A 155 -16.62 -19.89 -10.06
CA VAL A 155 -17.32 -21.08 -10.53
C VAL A 155 -16.34 -22.23 -10.80
N GLY A 156 -16.71 -23.46 -10.43
CA GLY A 156 -15.90 -24.65 -10.70
C GLY A 156 -14.46 -24.55 -10.17
N GLU A 157 -13.50 -24.75 -11.07
CA GLU A 157 -12.04 -24.68 -10.81
C GLU A 157 -11.42 -23.36 -11.29
N ASP A 158 -12.21 -22.48 -11.91
CA ASP A 158 -11.72 -21.22 -12.46
C ASP A 158 -11.13 -20.32 -11.36
N PRO A 159 -10.16 -19.45 -11.71
CA PRO A 159 -9.73 -18.36 -10.84
C PRO A 159 -10.90 -17.51 -10.36
N ILE A 160 -10.77 -16.92 -9.17
CA ILE A 160 -11.75 -15.93 -8.72
C ILE A 160 -11.47 -14.63 -9.44
N THR A 161 -12.46 -14.10 -10.15
CA THR A 161 -12.38 -12.80 -10.79
C THR A 161 -13.20 -11.78 -10.01
N ILE A 162 -12.62 -10.63 -9.72
CA ILE A 162 -13.29 -9.50 -9.06
C ILE A 162 -13.18 -8.29 -9.97
N ASN A 163 -14.31 -7.64 -10.23
CA ASN A 163 -14.34 -6.31 -10.82
C ASN A 163 -14.75 -5.33 -9.73
N MET A 164 -14.04 -4.22 -9.62
CA MET A 164 -14.35 -3.23 -8.60
C MET A 164 -14.10 -1.79 -9.03
N GLN A 165 -14.79 -0.86 -8.38
CA GLN A 165 -14.65 0.57 -8.54
C GLN A 165 -14.77 1.26 -7.19
N LEU A 166 -13.93 2.26 -6.94
CA LEU A 166 -13.94 3.06 -5.73
C LEU A 166 -14.74 4.34 -5.97
N ASP A 167 -15.63 4.67 -5.04
CA ASP A 167 -16.22 5.99 -4.94
C ASP A 167 -15.37 6.81 -3.96
N MET A 168 -14.78 7.90 -4.43
CA MET A 168 -13.88 8.74 -3.66
C MET A 168 -14.39 10.17 -3.63
N ALA A 169 -14.12 10.89 -2.54
CA ALA A 169 -14.28 12.34 -2.47
C ALA A 169 -12.94 12.99 -2.13
N PHE A 170 -12.71 14.16 -2.72
CA PHE A 170 -11.53 14.97 -2.48
C PHE A 170 -11.94 16.39 -2.09
N GLY A 171 -11.15 17.00 -1.21
CA GLY A 171 -11.34 18.36 -0.74
C GLY A 171 -10.10 19.23 -0.94
N LYS A 172 -10.32 20.54 -1.07
CA LYS A 172 -9.30 21.57 -1.21
C LYS A 172 -9.34 22.50 0.01
N GLY A 173 -8.31 22.44 0.84
CA GLY A 173 -8.14 23.33 1.99
C GLY A 173 -7.41 24.64 1.68
N PRO A 174 -7.27 25.53 2.69
CA PRO A 174 -6.69 26.87 2.51
C PRO A 174 -5.23 26.90 2.02
N LYS A 175 -4.47 25.82 2.25
CA LYS A 175 -3.06 25.67 1.81
C LYS A 175 -2.88 24.66 0.69
N ALA A 176 -3.95 24.31 -0.02
CA ALA A 176 -3.86 23.43 -1.16
C ALA A 176 -3.11 24.09 -2.31
N ALA A 177 -2.14 23.37 -2.88
CA ALA A 177 -1.44 23.82 -4.08
C ALA A 177 -2.44 24.06 -5.24
N PRO A 178 -2.19 25.05 -6.11
CA PRO A 178 -3.01 25.25 -7.30
C PRO A 178 -2.86 24.09 -8.29
N GLY A 179 -3.86 23.90 -9.15
CA GLY A 179 -3.85 22.87 -10.20
C GLY A 179 -4.37 21.50 -9.76
N ALA A 180 -4.18 20.50 -10.63
CA ALA A 180 -4.58 19.12 -10.38
C ALA A 180 -3.60 18.42 -9.42
N LYS A 181 -4.12 17.53 -8.57
CA LYS A 181 -3.36 16.69 -7.65
C LYS A 181 -3.42 15.25 -8.13
N SER A 182 -2.27 14.57 -8.19
CA SER A 182 -2.23 13.11 -8.29
C SER A 182 -2.24 12.51 -6.89
N VAL A 183 -3.18 11.60 -6.64
CA VAL A 183 -3.35 10.89 -5.37
C VAL A 183 -3.19 9.40 -5.61
N ASN A 184 -2.29 8.77 -4.85
CA ASN A 184 -2.07 7.33 -4.95
C ASN A 184 -2.95 6.57 -3.96
N TYR A 185 -3.47 5.43 -4.41
CA TYR A 185 -4.15 4.45 -3.58
C TYR A 185 -3.67 3.06 -3.97
N TRP A 186 -3.80 2.11 -3.06
CA TRP A 186 -3.38 0.73 -3.27
C TRP A 186 -4.56 -0.22 -3.13
N VAL A 187 -4.46 -1.33 -3.84
CA VAL A 187 -5.35 -2.48 -3.75
C VAL A 187 -4.47 -3.69 -3.43
N THR A 188 -4.81 -4.41 -2.36
CA THR A 188 -4.02 -5.54 -1.87
C THR A 188 -4.91 -6.75 -1.75
N VAL A 189 -4.47 -7.88 -2.29
CA VAL A 189 -5.09 -9.19 -2.05
C VAL A 189 -4.34 -9.86 -0.90
N THR A 190 -5.07 -10.29 0.11
CA THR A 190 -4.53 -11.01 1.27
C THR A 190 -5.16 -12.38 1.37
N ARG A 191 -4.41 -13.32 1.96
CA ARG A 191 -5.03 -14.45 2.63
C ARG A 191 -5.54 -13.90 3.96
N LYS A 192 -6.83 -14.07 4.20
CA LYS A 192 -7.54 -13.49 5.35
C LYS A 192 -6.76 -13.78 6.63
N ASP A 193 -6.45 -12.73 7.38
CA ASP A 193 -5.75 -12.75 8.67
C ASP A 193 -4.32 -13.37 8.68
N ILE A 194 -3.71 -13.62 7.51
CA ILE A 194 -2.44 -14.35 7.43
C ILE A 194 -1.34 -13.53 6.75
N ALA A 195 -1.51 -13.21 5.46
CA ALA A 195 -0.42 -12.64 4.67
C ALA A 195 -0.93 -11.88 3.44
N VAL A 196 -0.14 -10.89 3.02
CA VAL A 196 -0.31 -10.21 1.74
C VAL A 196 0.15 -11.13 0.61
N ILE A 197 -0.71 -11.36 -0.38
CA ILE A 197 -0.42 -12.16 -1.57
C ILE A 197 0.10 -11.24 -2.69
N SER A 198 -0.60 -10.14 -2.93
CA SER A 198 -0.23 -9.15 -3.94
C SER A 198 -0.70 -7.76 -3.54
N ARG A 199 0.02 -6.73 -4.02
CA ARG A 199 -0.33 -5.32 -3.85
C ARG A 199 -0.07 -4.58 -5.15
N GLN A 200 -1.01 -3.73 -5.54
CA GLN A 200 -0.89 -2.84 -6.70
C GLN A 200 -1.22 -1.41 -6.27
N THR A 201 -0.49 -0.45 -6.81
CA THR A 201 -0.73 0.98 -6.59
C THR A 201 -1.28 1.60 -7.86
N TYR A 202 -2.29 2.46 -7.67
CA TYR A 202 -3.00 3.19 -8.71
C TYR A 202 -2.89 4.69 -8.41
N SER A 203 -2.96 5.50 -9.47
CA SER A 203 -2.91 6.95 -9.36
C SER A 203 -4.22 7.57 -9.85
N GLN A 204 -4.85 8.39 -9.02
CA GLN A 204 -6.04 9.16 -9.35
C GLN A 204 -5.66 10.62 -9.56
N ALA A 205 -5.88 11.14 -10.77
CA ALA A 205 -5.84 12.58 -11.02
C ALA A 205 -7.10 13.23 -10.43
N VAL A 206 -6.91 14.30 -9.67
CA VAL A 206 -7.94 15.05 -8.97
C VAL A 206 -7.86 16.50 -9.39
N GLU A 207 -8.93 16.98 -10.01
CA GLU A 207 -9.11 18.39 -10.33
C GLU A 207 -10.42 18.86 -9.72
N ILE A 208 -10.34 19.87 -8.85
CA ILE A 208 -11.52 20.46 -8.20
C ILE A 208 -11.93 21.69 -9.01
N PRO A 209 -13.17 21.72 -9.55
CA PRO A 209 -13.64 22.84 -10.36
C PRO A 209 -13.58 24.17 -9.62
N ALA A 210 -13.35 25.25 -10.36
CA ALA A 210 -13.40 26.60 -9.81
C ALA A 210 -14.77 26.88 -9.17
N GLY A 211 -14.76 27.50 -7.98
CA GLY A 211 -15.96 27.76 -7.19
C GLY A 211 -16.43 26.60 -6.31
N SER A 212 -15.74 25.44 -6.35
CA SER A 212 -15.95 24.33 -5.41
C SER A 212 -14.73 24.12 -4.50
N ASP A 213 -14.96 23.62 -3.30
CA ASP A 213 -13.93 23.13 -2.37
C ASP A 213 -13.82 21.60 -2.39
N ARG A 214 -14.69 20.90 -3.16
CA ARG A 214 -14.81 19.44 -3.15
C ARG A 214 -15.20 18.85 -4.50
N VAL A 215 -14.84 17.60 -4.72
CA VAL A 215 -15.24 16.80 -5.89
C VAL A 215 -15.41 15.34 -5.51
N ALA A 216 -16.43 14.67 -6.07
CA ALA A 216 -16.58 13.23 -5.98
C ALA A 216 -16.13 12.60 -7.31
N VAL A 217 -15.32 11.53 -7.23
CA VAL A 217 -14.69 10.87 -8.37
C VAL A 217 -14.85 9.36 -8.21
N LYS A 218 -15.21 8.67 -9.29
CA LYS A 218 -15.13 7.22 -9.37
C LYS A 218 -13.78 6.81 -9.94
N SER A 219 -13.14 5.79 -9.38
CA SER A 219 -11.92 5.23 -9.98
C SER A 219 -12.21 4.65 -11.36
N LEU A 220 -11.16 4.40 -12.14
CA LEU A 220 -11.26 3.46 -13.25
C LEU A 220 -11.65 2.07 -12.72
N PRO A 221 -12.30 1.22 -13.55
CA PRO A 221 -12.55 -0.17 -13.19
C PRO A 221 -11.24 -0.91 -12.92
N ILE A 222 -11.23 -1.68 -11.83
CA ILE A 222 -10.08 -2.47 -11.36
C ILE A 222 -10.46 -3.94 -11.49
N PHE A 223 -9.60 -4.71 -12.14
CA PHE A 223 -9.78 -6.15 -12.39
C PHE A 223 -8.75 -6.93 -11.58
N ILE A 224 -9.22 -7.88 -10.76
CA ILE A 224 -8.37 -8.74 -9.94
C ILE A 224 -8.66 -10.19 -10.29
N GLU A 225 -7.61 -10.96 -10.52
CA GLU A 225 -7.68 -12.41 -10.70
C GLU A 225 -6.91 -13.09 -9.57
N ILE A 226 -7.59 -13.95 -8.81
CA ILE A 226 -6.98 -14.73 -7.72
C ILE A 226 -6.90 -16.19 -8.18
N PRO A 227 -5.69 -16.70 -8.47
CA PRO A 227 -5.53 -18.07 -8.89
C PRO A 227 -5.93 -19.02 -7.76
N ARG A 228 -6.64 -20.09 -8.12
CA ARG A 228 -7.04 -21.14 -7.18
C ARG A 228 -6.24 -22.39 -7.46
N ALA A 229 -5.71 -22.98 -6.39
CA ALA A 229 -4.97 -24.24 -6.50
C ALA A 229 -5.91 -25.41 -6.88
N ASN A 230 -7.14 -25.41 -6.39
CA ASN A 230 -8.16 -26.42 -6.71
C ASN A 230 -9.57 -25.93 -6.32
N LYS A 231 -10.60 -26.73 -6.67
CA LYS A 231 -12.02 -26.44 -6.42
C LYS A 231 -12.43 -26.32 -4.94
N ASP A 232 -11.58 -26.76 -3.99
CA ASP A 232 -11.92 -26.75 -2.56
C ASP A 232 -11.46 -25.47 -1.86
N ILE A 233 -10.65 -24.63 -2.53
CA ILE A 233 -10.25 -23.31 -2.01
C ILE A 233 -11.42 -22.34 -2.09
N ALA A 234 -12.00 -21.99 -0.94
CA ALA A 234 -13.09 -21.04 -0.85
C ALA A 234 -12.64 -19.59 -1.07
N GLY A 235 -13.44 -18.81 -1.81
CA GLY A 235 -13.20 -17.38 -1.99
C GLY A 235 -13.19 -16.59 -0.68
N ALA A 236 -13.94 -17.03 0.32
CA ALA A 236 -13.95 -16.45 1.67
C ALA A 236 -12.59 -16.50 2.40
N ASN A 237 -11.62 -17.29 1.92
CA ASN A 237 -10.26 -17.35 2.46
C ASN A 237 -9.41 -16.13 2.04
N PHE A 238 -9.88 -15.36 1.08
CA PHE A 238 -9.22 -14.16 0.59
C PHE A 238 -9.95 -12.91 1.03
N GLU A 239 -9.19 -11.84 1.19
CA GLU A 239 -9.71 -10.50 1.41
C GLU A 239 -8.99 -9.52 0.46
N VAL A 240 -9.74 -8.56 -0.06
CA VAL A 240 -9.21 -7.45 -0.84
C VAL A 240 -9.32 -6.20 0.01
N LEU A 241 -8.17 -5.60 0.32
CA LEU A 241 -8.08 -4.37 1.07
C LEU A 241 -7.70 -3.22 0.15
N VAL A 242 -8.33 -2.07 0.36
CA VAL A 242 -8.01 -0.83 -0.35
C VAL A 242 -7.71 0.30 0.62
N GLY A 243 -6.86 1.23 0.21
CA GLY A 243 -6.53 2.41 1.01
C GLY A 243 -5.68 3.40 0.24
N PHE A 244 -5.61 4.65 0.71
CA PHE A 244 -4.66 5.62 0.19
C PHE A 244 -3.22 5.24 0.56
N GLU A 245 -2.28 5.64 -0.28
CA GLU A 245 -0.87 5.62 0.06
C GLU A 245 -0.57 6.82 0.98
N LEU A 246 -0.39 6.53 2.28
CA LEU A 246 -0.21 7.55 3.31
C LEU A 246 1.27 7.74 3.66
N THR A 247 1.64 8.98 3.99
CA THR A 247 2.88 9.24 4.72
C THR A 247 2.77 8.75 6.18
N PRO A 248 3.90 8.54 6.89
CA PRO A 248 3.87 8.18 8.31
C PRO A 248 3.04 9.16 9.17
N ASP A 249 3.19 10.46 8.93
CA ASP A 249 2.46 11.50 9.67
C ASP A 249 0.94 11.44 9.41
N GLN A 250 0.54 11.15 8.16
CA GLN A 250 -0.88 10.98 7.82
C GLN A 250 -1.48 9.74 8.48
N LEU A 251 -0.73 8.64 8.51
CA LEU A 251 -1.15 7.41 9.18
C LEU A 251 -1.31 7.63 10.69
N GLU A 252 -0.36 8.32 11.32
CA GLU A 252 -0.43 8.68 12.74
C GLU A 252 -1.61 9.61 13.04
N PHE A 253 -1.85 10.61 12.19
CA PHE A 253 -3.01 11.50 12.30
C PHE A 253 -4.32 10.71 12.30
N ASN A 254 -4.44 9.72 11.42
CA ASN A 254 -5.62 8.86 11.30
C ASN A 254 -5.82 7.95 12.52
N ARG A 255 -4.74 7.29 12.99
CA ARG A 255 -4.77 6.41 14.16
C ARG A 255 -5.15 7.13 15.45
N ASN A 256 -4.75 8.39 15.58
CA ASN A 256 -5.13 9.25 16.69
C ASN A 256 -6.61 9.70 16.63
N GLY A 257 -7.37 9.29 15.61
CA GLY A 257 -8.77 9.67 15.45
C GLY A 257 -8.98 11.16 15.18
N LYS A 258 -7.92 11.89 14.80
CA LYS A 258 -7.97 13.34 14.61
C LYS A 258 -8.82 13.68 13.40
N ARG A 259 -9.63 14.73 13.53
CA ARG A 259 -10.46 15.29 12.47
C ARG A 259 -10.58 16.79 12.65
N PHE A 260 -10.44 17.55 11.57
CA PHE A 260 -10.78 18.96 11.61
C PHE A 260 -12.30 19.08 11.63
N ARG A 261 -12.82 19.74 12.66
CA ARG A 261 -14.24 20.13 12.73
C ARG A 261 -14.34 21.56 12.25
N VAL A 262 -15.02 21.79 11.12
CA VAL A 262 -15.17 23.12 10.52
C VAL A 262 -15.98 24.06 11.44
N ASP A 263 -16.79 23.51 12.36
CA ASP A 263 -17.70 24.29 13.23
C ASP A 263 -17.32 24.31 14.73
N ALA A 264 -16.10 23.93 15.10
CA ALA A 264 -15.68 23.95 16.51
C ALA A 264 -15.43 25.39 16.98
N GLY A 265 -16.50 26.10 17.37
CA GLY A 265 -16.41 27.38 18.07
C GLY A 265 -17.08 28.59 17.41
N VAL A 266 -17.87 28.40 16.34
CA VAL A 266 -18.75 29.48 15.84
C VAL A 266 -20.03 29.47 16.68
N PRO A 267 -20.30 30.50 17.51
CA PRO A 267 -21.61 30.65 18.13
C PRO A 267 -22.66 30.79 17.02
N ARG A 268 -23.69 29.95 17.05
CA ARG A 268 -24.89 30.16 16.22
C ARG A 268 -25.72 31.30 16.78
#